data_AF-A0A1Y2CEF1-F1
#
_entry.id   AF-A0A1Y2CEF1-F1
#
_cell.length_a   1.000
_cell.length_b   1.000
_cell.length_c   1.000
_cell.angle_alpha   90.00
_cell.angle_beta   90.00
_cell.angle_gamma   90.00
#
_symmetry.space_group_name_H-M   'P 1'
#
loop_
_entity.id
_entity.type
_entity.pdbx_description
1 polymer ?
#
loop_
_entity_poly.entity_id
_entity_poly.type
_entity_poly.pdbx_seq_one_letter_code
_entity_poly.pdbx_strand_id
1 'polypeptide(L)'
;MYYLPRFNSDIFIILELIENNDLEGVRNYLKEYGNKDINCSFNIRGYPDNWYTTPINEAIKNNKFEIADILLDNGANINTICSQILDVNELHGYKMVFKFDDKINKENLKYLLEHNYRIERVTSIIKNISKKIKNADKKLNDFEIELLHFFNIIETFLRDILLKNDIDICKKYINDNHILLKELNSDTFDILIYAIEKKVSNDKIKYIIEQSLYTTYDYIIKPKNIINSIDLKIKSYKDTINRIPCNDWFDSYSLSYNYNSSKKEKIIPIKYYHVPFKKLDKISPIYSALHNNNIEIANLLFEKGYKFKKDDDFINNLYDEQCLTNDNLNFILDKNFYKVKDSIIYKWIETPELKSIIDERESLIKYCISSDVNDLNNESLNDETNNENFDILIYAIENYISDDKIIAIINKYYYDKKKSLNYHIKYVNNIYSDNKYIFSYNEKVPLFSAIMNGKYEIADLLIKLGADINFVFKKENKGYNDNNDDVDENEYIDVLK
;
A
#
# COMPACT_ATOMS: atom_id res chain seq x y z
N MET A 1 30.01 48.84 -11.43
CA MET A 1 31.16 48.60 -10.53
C MET A 1 30.58 48.40 -9.14
N TYR A 2 30.30 47.14 -8.75
CA TYR A 2 29.78 46.85 -7.42
C TYR A 2 30.92 47.05 -6.41
N TYR A 3 30.71 47.90 -5.41
CA TYR A 3 31.62 48.07 -4.28
C TYR A 3 31.70 46.72 -3.55
N LEU A 4 32.76 45.96 -3.76
CA LEU A 4 33.14 44.90 -2.84
C LEU A 4 33.53 45.58 -1.52
N PRO A 5 32.85 45.29 -0.39
CA PRO A 5 33.26 45.80 0.91
C PRO A 5 34.74 45.47 1.11
N ARG A 6 35.52 46.42 1.65
CA ARG A 6 36.91 46.17 2.02
C ARG A 6 36.93 44.92 2.91
N PHE A 7 37.64 43.89 2.45
CA PHE A 7 37.79 42.62 3.16
C PHE A 7 38.17 42.90 4.61
N ASN A 8 37.35 42.46 5.56
CA ASN A 8 37.69 42.50 6.97
C ASN A 8 38.86 41.51 7.16
N SER A 9 40.05 42.00 7.51
CA SER A 9 41.27 41.17 7.70
C SER A 9 41.03 40.03 8.68
N ASP A 10 40.10 40.23 9.59
CA ASP A 10 39.90 39.43 10.78
C ASP A 10 39.29 38.06 10.45
N ILE A 11 38.54 37.94 9.34
CA ILE A 11 37.96 36.64 8.97
C ILE A 11 39.01 35.61 8.56
N PHE A 12 40.11 36.04 7.94
CA PHE A 12 41.16 35.10 7.57
C PHE A 12 41.78 34.46 8.80
N ILE A 13 41.76 35.17 9.93
CA ILE A 13 42.22 34.67 11.23
C ILE A 13 41.34 33.50 11.66
N ILE A 14 40.00 33.64 11.70
CA ILE A 14 39.15 32.53 12.14
C ILE A 14 39.25 31.31 11.21
N LEU A 15 39.38 31.52 9.89
CA LEU A 15 39.56 30.41 8.94
C LEU A 15 40.91 29.69 9.15
N GLU A 16 42.00 30.43 9.35
CA GLU A 16 43.31 29.86 9.66
C GLU A 16 43.30 29.09 10.99
N LEU A 17 42.61 29.61 12.01
CA LEU A 17 42.43 28.92 13.29
C LEU A 17 41.64 27.61 13.12
N ILE A 18 40.59 27.60 12.30
CA ILE A 18 39.82 26.40 11.98
C ILE A 18 40.70 25.36 11.24
N GLU A 19 41.45 25.80 10.23
CA GLU A 19 42.35 24.93 9.46
C GLU A 19 43.43 24.29 10.35
N ASN A 20 43.99 25.07 11.27
CA ASN A 20 44.97 24.61 12.26
C ASN A 20 44.36 23.82 13.42
N ASN A 21 43.03 23.65 13.46
CA ASN A 21 42.30 23.02 14.55
C ASN A 21 42.54 23.68 15.93
N ASP A 22 42.73 24.99 15.95
CA ASP A 22 42.99 25.76 17.18
C ASP A 22 41.67 26.14 17.87
N LEU A 23 41.15 25.22 18.68
CA LEU A 23 39.91 25.40 19.46
C LEU A 23 39.94 26.65 20.33
N GLU A 24 41.05 26.89 21.02
CA GLU A 24 41.17 27.99 21.97
C GLU A 24 41.33 29.33 21.24
N GLY A 25 42.05 29.33 20.12
CA GLY A 25 42.11 30.47 19.21
C GLY A 25 40.73 30.84 18.69
N VAL A 26 39.92 29.88 18.25
CA VAL A 26 38.54 30.15 17.79
C VAL A 26 37.69 30.74 18.91
N ARG A 27 37.76 30.20 20.14
CA ARG A 27 37.04 30.75 21.31
C ARG A 27 37.45 32.19 21.62
N ASN A 28 38.75 32.47 21.62
CA ASN A 28 39.27 33.81 21.88
C ASN A 28 38.87 34.79 20.78
N TYR A 29 38.92 34.37 19.51
CA TYR A 29 38.44 35.15 18.38
C TYR A 29 36.95 35.52 18.54
N LEU A 30 36.08 34.54 18.82
CA LEU A 30 34.65 34.79 19.00
C LEU A 30 34.35 35.70 20.21
N LYS A 31 35.17 35.61 21.27
CA LYS A 31 35.07 36.48 22.45
C LYS A 31 35.48 37.93 22.17
N GLU A 32 36.53 38.13 21.38
CA GLU A 32 37.06 39.47 21.06
C GLU A 32 36.24 40.19 19.98
N TYR A 33 35.87 39.48 18.92
CA TYR A 33 35.21 40.06 17.74
C TYR A 33 33.68 39.86 17.72
N GLY A 34 33.16 38.99 18.60
CA GLY A 34 31.74 38.65 18.67
C GLY A 34 31.25 37.85 17.45
N ASN A 35 29.91 37.76 17.30
CA ASN A 35 29.28 36.92 16.27
C ASN A 35 29.05 37.66 14.94
N LYS A 36 29.62 38.86 14.76
CA LYS A 36 29.30 39.75 13.62
C LYS A 36 29.55 39.12 12.25
N ASP A 37 30.54 38.21 12.17
CA ASP A 37 30.99 37.61 10.91
C ASP A 37 30.84 36.08 10.84
N ILE A 38 30.21 35.45 11.85
CA ILE A 38 30.17 33.97 11.97
C ILE A 38 29.39 33.28 10.82
N ASN A 39 28.49 34.01 10.17
CA ASN A 39 27.67 33.55 9.05
C ASN A 39 28.07 34.19 7.71
N CYS A 40 29.10 35.03 7.69
CA CYS A 40 29.53 35.66 6.45
C CYS A 40 30.21 34.61 5.54
N SER A 41 30.02 34.75 4.23
CA SER A 41 30.62 33.88 3.23
C SER A 41 31.83 34.54 2.58
N PHE A 42 32.95 33.84 2.46
CA PHE A 42 34.23 34.44 2.06
C PHE A 42 34.92 33.72 0.93
N ASN A 43 35.41 34.50 -0.03
CA ASN A 43 36.19 33.99 -1.15
C ASN A 43 37.59 33.59 -0.68
N ILE A 44 37.89 32.29 -0.74
CA ILE A 44 39.22 31.76 -0.46
C ILE A 44 40.13 32.05 -1.66
N ARG A 45 40.98 33.08 -1.56
CA ARG A 45 41.96 33.43 -2.59
C ARG A 45 42.88 32.24 -2.86
N GLY A 46 43.06 31.90 -4.13
CA GLY A 46 43.92 30.79 -4.57
C GLY A 46 43.18 29.57 -5.10
N TYR A 47 41.86 29.49 -4.93
CA TYR A 47 41.04 28.51 -5.64
C TYR A 47 40.59 29.09 -7.00
N PRO A 48 40.72 28.32 -8.10
CA PRO A 48 40.44 28.80 -9.46
C PRO A 48 38.98 29.27 -9.67
N ASP A 49 38.07 28.90 -8.78
CA ASP A 49 36.63 29.11 -8.94
C ASP A 49 36.00 30.10 -7.94
N ASN A 50 36.78 30.92 -7.22
CA ASN A 50 36.26 31.86 -6.21
C ASN A 50 35.33 31.20 -5.18
N TRP A 51 35.84 30.19 -4.44
CA TRP A 51 35.02 29.45 -3.49
C TRP A 51 34.67 30.30 -2.28
N TYR A 52 33.36 30.45 -2.05
CA TYR A 52 32.83 31.06 -0.84
C TYR A 52 32.60 29.99 0.23
N THR A 53 33.12 30.20 1.44
CA THR A 53 32.87 29.35 2.63
C THR A 53 32.46 30.21 3.83
N THR A 54 31.74 29.64 4.79
CA THR A 54 31.57 30.26 6.11
C THR A 54 32.49 29.52 7.11
N PRO A 55 32.79 30.11 8.28
CA PRO A 55 33.53 29.43 9.33
C PRO A 55 33.00 28.02 9.67
N ILE A 56 31.68 27.88 9.87
CA ILE A 56 31.09 26.57 10.20
C ILE A 56 31.24 25.57 9.05
N ASN A 57 31.13 26.05 7.82
CA ASN A 57 31.29 25.20 6.64
C ASN A 57 32.73 24.72 6.49
N GLU A 58 33.72 25.56 6.79
CA GLU A 58 35.12 25.16 6.80
C GLU A 58 35.42 24.16 7.92
N ALA A 59 34.84 24.33 9.10
CA ALA A 59 34.99 23.39 10.21
C ALA A 59 34.45 21.99 9.86
N ILE A 60 33.20 21.90 9.39
CA ILE A 60 32.55 20.64 9.00
C ILE A 60 33.33 19.96 7.87
N LYS A 61 33.68 20.72 6.84
CA LYS A 61 34.46 20.26 5.68
C LYS A 61 35.80 19.63 6.04
N ASN A 62 36.43 20.06 7.13
CA ASN A 62 37.69 19.52 7.63
C ASN A 62 37.49 18.58 8.84
N ASN A 63 36.26 18.09 9.08
CA ASN A 63 35.86 17.19 10.17
C ASN A 63 36.19 17.75 11.57
N LYS A 64 36.18 19.07 11.73
CA LYS A 64 36.46 19.75 12.99
C LYS A 64 35.17 19.96 13.78
N PHE A 65 34.51 18.87 14.14
CA PHE A 65 33.18 18.91 14.75
C PHE A 65 33.14 19.70 16.07
N GLU A 66 34.16 19.58 16.92
CA GLU A 66 34.24 20.39 18.15
C GLU A 66 34.30 21.90 17.86
N ILE A 67 34.97 22.31 16.78
CA ILE A 67 34.98 23.71 16.34
C ILE A 67 33.62 24.10 15.76
N ALA A 68 32.98 23.21 14.99
CA ALA A 68 31.64 23.44 14.47
C ALA A 68 30.62 23.61 15.61
N ASP A 69 30.70 22.81 16.68
CA ASP A 69 29.87 22.96 17.88
C ASP A 69 30.06 24.32 18.53
N ILE A 70 31.32 24.75 18.70
CA ILE A 70 31.64 26.10 19.21
C ILE A 70 31.01 27.19 18.35
N LEU A 71 31.06 27.03 17.02
CA LEU A 71 30.49 28.01 16.10
C LEU A 71 28.96 28.02 16.21
N LEU A 72 28.31 26.86 16.29
CA LEU A 72 26.86 26.71 16.51
C LEU A 72 26.41 27.37 17.82
N ASP A 73 27.12 27.10 18.92
CA ASP A 73 26.89 27.70 20.23
C ASP A 73 26.99 29.23 20.20
N ASN A 74 27.77 29.77 19.26
CA ASN A 74 27.93 31.20 19.00
C ASN A 74 27.02 31.72 17.86
N GLY A 75 25.95 31.00 17.52
CA GLY A 75 24.93 31.47 16.58
C GLY A 75 25.33 31.34 15.11
N ALA A 76 26.32 30.52 14.78
CA ALA A 76 26.50 30.07 13.41
C ALA A 76 25.24 29.33 12.95
N ASN A 77 24.82 29.61 11.73
CA ASN A 77 23.68 28.97 11.11
C ASN A 77 24.21 27.92 10.13
N ILE A 78 24.06 26.65 10.49
CA ILE A 78 24.45 25.47 9.68
C ILE A 78 23.79 25.46 8.30
N ASN A 79 22.68 26.17 8.14
CA ASN A 79 21.93 26.26 6.89
C ASN A 79 22.37 27.45 6.01
N THR A 80 23.41 28.18 6.39
CA THR A 80 23.91 29.33 5.63
C THR A 80 24.50 28.87 4.30
N ILE A 81 23.86 29.27 3.19
CA ILE A 81 24.39 29.07 1.84
C ILE A 81 25.36 30.21 1.54
N CYS A 82 26.54 29.88 1.02
CA CYS A 82 27.36 30.89 0.38
C CYS A 82 26.74 31.28 -0.98
N SER A 83 26.10 32.45 -1.05
CA SER A 83 25.17 32.83 -2.11
C SER A 83 25.79 33.45 -3.37
N GLN A 84 27.11 33.65 -3.44
CA GLN A 84 27.70 34.54 -4.44
C GLN A 84 28.03 33.90 -5.80
N ILE A 85 27.71 32.62 -6.03
CA ILE A 85 27.79 32.05 -7.39
C ILE A 85 26.38 32.05 -8.00
N LEU A 86 26.05 33.17 -8.64
CA LEU A 86 24.72 33.52 -9.17
C LEU A 86 24.15 32.55 -10.23
N ASP A 87 24.90 31.56 -10.70
CA ASP A 87 24.48 30.64 -11.78
C ASP A 87 24.43 29.14 -11.41
N VAL A 88 24.76 28.75 -10.17
CA VAL A 88 24.63 27.34 -9.72
C VAL A 88 23.93 27.27 -8.36
N ASN A 89 22.67 27.68 -8.35
CA ASN A 89 21.82 27.80 -7.16
C ASN A 89 21.49 26.49 -6.41
N GLU A 90 22.01 25.34 -6.84
CA GLU A 90 21.76 24.07 -6.14
C GLU A 90 23.03 23.49 -5.53
N LEU A 91 24.22 23.61 -6.16
CA LEU A 91 25.37 22.78 -5.79
C LEU A 91 26.17 23.19 -4.53
N HIS A 92 25.96 24.37 -3.96
CA HIS A 92 26.92 24.92 -3.00
C HIS A 92 26.75 24.40 -1.57
N GLY A 93 25.52 24.14 -1.12
CA GLY A 93 25.29 23.43 0.15
C GLY A 93 25.80 21.99 0.11
N TYR A 94 25.98 21.42 -1.09
CA TYR A 94 26.49 20.07 -1.29
C TYR A 94 28.00 20.03 -1.09
N LYS A 95 28.76 21.01 -1.60
CA LYS A 95 30.22 21.07 -1.42
C LYS A 95 30.69 21.16 0.05
N MET A 96 29.81 21.46 1.01
CA MET A 96 30.15 21.43 2.45
C MET A 96 30.16 20.02 3.02
N VAL A 97 29.31 19.14 2.50
CA VAL A 97 29.32 17.71 2.81
C VAL A 97 30.49 17.01 2.08
N PHE A 98 30.99 17.61 0.99
CA PHE A 98 31.94 16.99 0.06
C PHE A 98 33.28 17.75 -0.05
N LYS A 99 34.33 17.20 0.58
CA LYS A 99 35.74 17.50 0.25
C LYS A 99 36.58 16.29 0.68
N PHE A 100 37.60 15.79 0.01
CA PHE A 100 38.13 15.90 -1.35
C PHE A 100 37.88 14.53 -2.05
N ASP A 101 37.92 14.45 -3.38
CA ASP A 101 37.77 13.22 -4.19
C ASP A 101 36.35 12.69 -4.45
N ASP A 102 35.34 13.56 -4.53
CA ASP A 102 33.96 13.21 -4.94
C ASP A 102 33.22 12.18 -4.04
N LYS A 103 33.70 11.94 -2.81
CA LYS A 103 33.07 11.02 -1.84
C LYS A 103 32.31 11.75 -0.73
N ILE A 104 31.17 11.18 -0.35
CA ILE A 104 30.38 11.59 0.82
C ILE A 104 31.14 11.19 2.07
N ASN A 105 31.55 12.20 2.86
CA ASN A 105 32.00 11.95 4.20
C ASN A 105 30.80 11.63 5.09
N LYS A 106 30.66 10.36 5.48
CA LYS A 106 29.57 9.86 6.32
C LYS A 106 29.51 10.57 7.67
N GLU A 107 30.65 10.93 8.26
CA GLU A 107 30.69 11.62 9.55
C GLU A 107 30.18 13.05 9.41
N ASN A 108 30.53 13.77 8.33
CA ASN A 108 30.01 15.12 8.09
C ASN A 108 28.50 15.11 7.89
N LEU A 109 28.00 14.12 7.16
CA LEU A 109 26.58 13.98 6.91
C LEU A 109 25.81 13.63 8.19
N LYS A 110 26.33 12.71 8.99
CA LYS A 110 25.78 12.39 10.30
C LYS A 110 25.74 13.64 11.19
N TYR A 111 26.85 14.38 11.26
CA TYR A 111 26.94 15.62 12.03
C TYR A 111 25.90 16.66 11.57
N LEU A 112 25.77 16.88 10.26
CA LEU A 112 24.78 17.81 9.69
C LEU A 112 23.35 17.43 10.07
N LEU A 113 23.01 16.14 10.02
CA LEU A 113 21.70 15.64 10.44
C LEU A 113 21.43 15.87 11.93
N GLU A 114 22.40 15.55 12.78
CA GLU A 114 22.31 15.70 14.24
C GLU A 114 22.14 17.17 14.66
N HIS A 115 22.52 18.11 13.80
CA HIS A 115 22.48 19.56 14.05
C HIS A 115 21.47 20.30 13.18
N ASN A 116 20.36 19.66 12.80
CA ASN A 116 19.20 20.30 12.16
C ASN A 116 19.51 20.95 10.80
N TYR A 117 20.43 20.37 10.02
CA TYR A 117 20.62 20.78 8.63
C TYR A 117 19.37 20.45 7.80
N ARG A 118 18.88 21.44 7.04
CA ARG A 118 17.62 21.35 6.28
C ARG A 118 17.68 20.27 5.19
N ILE A 119 17.02 19.14 5.46
CA ILE A 119 16.92 17.99 4.56
C ILE A 119 16.30 18.35 3.21
N GLU A 120 15.38 19.33 3.15
CA GLU A 120 14.72 19.79 1.92
C GLU A 120 15.70 20.03 0.76
N ARG A 121 16.91 20.52 1.08
CA ARG A 121 17.97 20.76 0.10
C ARG A 121 18.62 19.47 -0.40
N VAL A 122 18.68 18.43 0.43
CA VAL A 122 19.13 17.10 0.03
C VAL A 122 18.05 16.43 -0.83
N THR A 123 16.78 16.62 -0.46
CA THR A 123 15.62 16.07 -1.18
C THR A 123 15.53 16.58 -2.63
N SER A 124 15.85 17.85 -2.89
CA SER A 124 15.87 18.39 -4.27
C SER A 124 16.93 17.73 -5.14
N ILE A 125 18.12 17.43 -4.60
CA ILE A 125 19.15 16.66 -5.32
C ILE A 125 18.60 15.31 -5.70
N ILE A 126 17.93 14.64 -4.77
CA ILE A 126 17.51 13.25 -5.00
C ILE A 126 16.39 13.18 -5.98
N LYS A 127 15.52 14.18 -6.01
CA LYS A 127 14.56 14.34 -7.11
C LYS A 127 15.29 14.51 -8.44
N ASN A 128 16.35 15.31 -8.50
CA ASN A 128 17.16 15.49 -9.71
C ASN A 128 17.90 14.20 -10.12
N ILE A 129 18.51 13.47 -9.19
CA ILE A 129 19.16 12.17 -9.41
C ILE A 129 18.14 11.14 -9.88
N SER A 130 16.99 11.04 -9.20
CA SER A 130 15.90 10.14 -9.57
C SER A 130 15.39 10.43 -10.98
N LYS A 131 15.30 11.70 -11.38
CA LYS A 131 14.95 12.10 -12.75
C LYS A 131 16.03 11.67 -13.75
N LYS A 132 17.32 11.84 -13.43
CA LYS A 132 18.43 11.33 -14.26
C LYS A 132 18.36 9.81 -14.45
N ILE A 133 18.07 9.05 -13.38
CA ILE A 133 17.89 7.58 -13.44
C ILE A 133 16.73 7.21 -14.36
N LYS A 134 15.58 7.87 -14.21
CA LYS A 134 14.36 7.59 -15.00
C LYS A 134 14.56 7.83 -16.49
N ASN A 135 15.33 8.86 -16.83
CA ASN A 135 15.62 9.17 -18.23
C ASN A 135 16.63 8.21 -18.87
N ALA A 136 17.14 7.21 -18.12
CA ALA A 136 18.14 6.23 -18.55
C ALA A 136 19.44 6.85 -19.13
N ASP A 137 19.63 8.16 -18.94
CA ASP A 137 20.47 8.92 -19.87
C ASP A 137 21.91 9.09 -19.40
N LYS A 138 22.24 8.78 -18.14
CA LYS A 138 23.62 8.89 -17.64
C LYS A 138 23.94 7.86 -16.56
N LYS A 139 25.18 7.34 -16.59
CA LYS A 139 25.80 6.71 -15.42
C LYS A 139 25.74 7.69 -14.26
N LEU A 140 25.21 7.23 -13.12
CA LEU A 140 25.36 7.95 -11.87
C LEU A 140 26.84 8.01 -11.53
N ASN A 141 27.30 9.15 -11.02
CA ASN A 141 28.62 9.20 -10.40
C ASN A 141 28.57 8.59 -8.99
N ASP A 142 29.73 8.30 -8.42
CA ASP A 142 29.84 7.65 -7.10
C ASP A 142 29.13 8.46 -6.00
N PHE A 143 29.17 9.79 -6.11
CA PHE A 143 28.45 10.70 -5.24
C PHE A 143 26.92 10.49 -5.26
N GLU A 144 26.32 10.44 -6.45
CA GLU A 144 24.87 10.23 -6.61
C GLU A 144 24.43 8.86 -6.05
N ILE A 145 25.31 7.85 -6.12
CA ILE A 145 25.07 6.52 -5.54
C ILE A 145 25.09 6.59 -4.01
N GLU A 146 26.10 7.24 -3.43
CA GLU A 146 26.21 7.37 -1.97
C GLU A 146 25.05 8.19 -1.37
N LEU A 147 24.56 9.21 -2.10
CA LEU A 147 23.42 10.01 -1.67
C LEU A 147 22.11 9.21 -1.69
N LEU A 148 21.94 8.32 -2.67
CA LEU A 148 20.83 7.36 -2.70
C LEU A 148 20.92 6.36 -1.53
N HIS A 149 22.13 5.86 -1.24
CA HIS A 149 22.36 5.01 -0.07
C HIS A 149 21.97 5.73 1.22
N PHE A 150 22.32 7.00 1.36
CA PHE A 150 21.93 7.81 2.50
C PHE A 150 20.42 7.99 2.66
N PHE A 151 19.70 8.25 1.57
CA PHE A 151 18.23 8.32 1.65
C PHE A 151 17.60 7.00 2.03
N ASN A 152 18.15 5.90 1.52
CA ASN A 152 17.73 4.58 1.98
C ASN A 152 17.98 4.41 3.49
N ILE A 153 19.08 4.95 4.06
CA ILE A 153 19.34 4.89 5.51
C ILE A 153 18.29 5.69 6.29
N ILE A 154 17.99 6.93 5.89
CA ILE A 154 16.94 7.75 6.53
C ILE A 154 15.60 7.00 6.46
N GLU A 155 15.26 6.48 5.28
CA GLU A 155 14.05 5.70 5.07
C GLU A 155 14.00 4.46 5.97
N THR A 156 15.08 3.68 6.04
CA THR A 156 15.21 2.51 6.93
C THR A 156 15.04 2.89 8.39
N PHE A 157 15.68 3.97 8.85
CA PHE A 157 15.59 4.38 10.24
C PHE A 157 14.18 4.86 10.62
N LEU A 158 13.53 5.60 9.73
CA LEU A 158 12.12 5.99 9.89
C LEU A 158 11.19 4.78 9.92
N ARG A 159 11.42 3.78 9.05
CA ARG A 159 10.67 2.52 9.07
C ARG A 159 10.80 1.85 10.44
N ASP A 160 12.02 1.75 10.98
CA ASP A 160 12.25 1.15 12.30
C ASP A 160 11.56 1.95 13.43
N ILE A 161 11.61 3.28 13.39
CA ILE A 161 10.91 4.13 14.37
C ILE A 161 9.39 3.97 14.27
N LEU A 162 8.84 3.87 13.07
CA LEU A 162 7.39 3.67 12.87
C LEU A 162 6.92 2.36 13.47
N LEU A 163 7.71 1.28 13.33
CA LEU A 163 7.39 -0.04 13.86
C LEU A 163 7.49 -0.15 15.39
N LYS A 164 8.26 0.72 16.06
CA LYS A 164 8.27 0.78 17.53
C LYS A 164 6.90 1.25 18.04
N ASN A 165 6.38 0.73 19.15
CA ASN A 165 5.07 1.15 19.67
C ASN A 165 5.12 2.46 20.49
N ASP A 166 5.87 3.46 20.01
CA ASP A 166 6.08 4.75 20.68
C ASP A 166 5.95 5.88 19.66
N ILE A 167 4.89 6.70 19.81
CA ILE A 167 4.62 7.84 18.94
C ILE A 167 5.48 9.05 19.29
N ASP A 168 5.91 9.20 20.54
CA ASP A 168 6.68 10.35 20.99
C ASP A 168 8.11 10.29 20.45
N ILE A 169 8.70 9.10 20.37
CA ILE A 169 9.97 8.88 19.67
C ILE A 169 9.85 9.28 18.19
N CYS A 170 8.74 8.92 17.55
CA CYS A 170 8.49 9.25 16.14
C CYS A 170 8.35 10.76 15.93
N LYS A 171 7.50 11.42 16.72
CA LYS A 171 7.30 12.87 16.71
C LYS A 171 8.61 13.61 16.97
N LYS A 172 9.33 13.23 18.02
CA LYS A 172 10.62 13.81 18.39
C LYS A 172 11.61 13.69 17.23
N TYR A 173 11.80 12.49 16.68
CA TYR A 173 12.73 12.29 15.57
C TYR A 173 12.37 13.14 14.34
N ILE A 174 11.11 13.17 13.95
CA ILE A 174 10.63 13.97 12.81
C ILE A 174 10.84 15.47 13.04
N ASN A 175 10.53 15.95 14.25
CA ASN A 175 10.65 17.37 14.60
C ASN A 175 12.10 17.82 14.74
N ASP A 176 12.91 17.05 15.47
CA ASP A 176 14.33 17.33 15.70
C ASP A 176 15.06 17.39 14.35
N ASN A 177 14.79 16.45 13.43
CA ASN A 177 15.46 16.41 12.13
C ASN A 177 14.77 17.24 11.04
N HIS A 178 13.72 18.02 11.38
CA HIS A 178 12.92 18.79 10.43
C HIS A 178 12.49 17.99 9.19
N ILE A 179 12.08 16.73 9.38
CA ILE A 179 11.69 15.83 8.29
C ILE A 179 10.30 16.20 7.81
N LEU A 180 10.20 16.69 6.59
CA LEU A 180 8.92 16.80 5.91
C LEU A 180 8.49 15.40 5.42
N LEU A 181 7.51 14.78 6.06
CA LEU A 181 7.09 13.40 5.72
C LEU A 181 6.72 13.21 4.23
N LYS A 182 6.15 14.24 3.60
CA LYS A 182 5.84 14.23 2.16
C LYS A 182 7.08 14.08 1.26
N GLU A 183 8.25 14.43 1.77
CA GLU A 183 9.51 14.34 1.04
C GLU A 183 10.10 12.93 1.05
N LEU A 184 9.65 12.09 1.97
CA LEU A 184 9.99 10.67 2.00
C LEU A 184 9.22 9.90 0.91
N ASN A 185 8.10 10.44 0.45
CA ASN A 185 7.30 9.81 -0.59
C ASN A 185 8.04 9.87 -1.93
N SER A 186 8.18 8.72 -2.57
CA SER A 186 8.68 8.54 -3.92
C SER A 186 7.63 7.84 -4.78
N ASP A 187 7.97 7.57 -6.03
CA ASP A 187 7.13 6.76 -6.92
C ASP A 187 7.03 5.28 -6.49
N THR A 188 7.91 4.85 -5.58
CA THR A 188 8.06 3.46 -5.18
C THR A 188 7.89 3.21 -3.68
N PHE A 189 7.80 4.28 -2.90
CA PHE A 189 7.65 4.24 -1.46
C PHE A 189 6.74 5.39 -1.04
N ASP A 190 5.76 5.09 -0.21
CA ASP A 190 4.93 6.10 0.42
C ASP A 190 4.82 5.76 1.92
N ILE A 191 5.14 6.74 2.76
CA ILE A 191 5.25 6.54 4.21
C ILE A 191 3.89 6.20 4.84
N LEU A 192 2.80 6.76 4.30
CA LEU A 192 1.44 6.49 4.76
C LEU A 192 1.01 5.07 4.37
N ILE A 193 1.19 4.69 3.09
CA ILE A 193 0.89 3.34 2.61
C ILE A 193 1.69 2.31 3.42
N TYR A 194 2.99 2.55 3.61
CA TYR A 194 3.83 1.67 4.41
C TYR A 194 3.35 1.52 5.86
N ALA A 195 3.01 2.63 6.52
CA ALA A 195 2.53 2.60 7.90
C ALA A 195 1.23 1.79 8.03
N ILE A 196 0.31 1.94 7.07
CA ILE A 196 -0.94 1.18 7.02
C ILE A 196 -0.67 -0.31 6.80
N GLU A 197 0.15 -0.66 5.81
CA GLU A 197 0.48 -2.07 5.49
C GLU A 197 1.20 -2.79 6.63
N LYS A 198 2.00 -2.07 7.41
CA LYS A 198 2.69 -2.62 8.58
C LYS A 198 1.87 -2.57 9.86
N LYS A 199 0.59 -2.22 9.77
CA LYS A 199 -0.34 -2.16 10.91
C LYS A 199 0.24 -1.31 12.05
N VAL A 200 0.89 -0.21 11.69
CA VAL A 200 1.37 0.79 12.67
C VAL A 200 0.15 1.37 13.39
N SER A 201 0.31 1.80 14.64
CA SER A 201 -0.82 2.30 15.45
C SER A 201 -1.57 3.44 14.76
N ASN A 202 -2.90 3.48 14.96
CA ASN A 202 -3.76 4.47 14.31
C ASN A 202 -3.36 5.91 14.66
N ASP A 203 -2.83 6.17 15.87
CA ASP A 203 -2.33 7.49 16.26
C ASP A 203 -1.12 7.94 15.43
N LYS A 204 -0.22 7.01 15.09
CA LYS A 204 0.92 7.29 14.21
C LYS A 204 0.47 7.53 12.77
N ILE A 205 -0.49 6.75 12.28
CA ILE A 205 -1.07 6.95 10.94
C ILE A 205 -1.76 8.31 10.87
N LYS A 206 -2.56 8.68 11.89
CA LYS A 206 -3.17 10.01 12.04
C LYS A 206 -2.12 11.11 12.00
N TYR A 207 -1.05 10.96 12.79
CA TYR A 207 0.06 11.92 12.80
C TYR A 207 0.73 12.05 11.42
N ILE A 208 0.97 10.94 10.71
CA ILE A 208 1.51 10.97 9.35
C ILE A 208 0.58 11.76 8.42
N ILE A 209 -0.73 11.45 8.43
CA ILE A 209 -1.76 12.13 7.63
C ILE A 209 -1.75 13.65 7.88
N GLU A 210 -1.65 14.06 9.15
CA GLU A 210 -1.64 15.48 9.55
C GLU A 210 -0.37 16.21 9.10
N GLN A 211 0.80 15.59 9.23
CA GLN A 211 2.09 16.23 8.93
C GLN A 211 2.46 16.21 7.43
N SER A 212 1.93 15.24 6.68
CA SER A 212 2.35 15.03 5.29
C SER A 212 1.67 15.98 4.31
N LEU A 213 0.65 16.74 4.74
CA LEU A 213 -0.04 17.75 3.92
C LEU A 213 -0.42 17.21 2.52
N TYR A 214 -0.89 15.96 2.46
CA TYR A 214 -1.36 15.36 1.21
C TYR A 214 -2.48 16.22 0.62
N THR A 215 -2.37 16.55 -0.68
CA THR A 215 -3.39 17.34 -1.38
C THR A 215 -4.64 16.52 -1.65
N THR A 216 -4.45 15.23 -1.92
CA THR A 216 -5.48 14.21 -2.04
C THR A 216 -4.94 12.87 -1.52
N TYR A 217 -5.84 11.96 -1.20
CA TYR A 217 -5.50 10.58 -0.82
C TYR A 217 -5.83 9.58 -1.94
N ASP A 218 -6.34 10.07 -3.08
CA ASP A 218 -6.80 9.30 -4.24
C ASP A 218 -5.66 8.94 -5.22
N TYR A 219 -4.47 8.66 -4.69
CA TYR A 219 -3.29 8.33 -5.48
C TYR A 219 -2.93 6.86 -5.40
N ILE A 220 -2.11 6.43 -6.34
CA ILE A 220 -1.65 5.06 -6.49
C ILE A 220 -0.13 5.08 -6.62
N ILE A 221 0.55 4.26 -5.83
CA ILE A 221 1.96 3.95 -6.03
C ILE A 221 2.11 2.63 -6.78
N LYS A 222 3.14 2.54 -7.62
CA LYS A 222 3.52 1.28 -8.25
C LYS A 222 4.58 0.64 -7.35
N PRO A 223 4.28 -0.46 -6.64
CA PRO A 223 5.29 -1.11 -5.82
C PRO A 223 6.49 -1.47 -6.70
N LYS A 224 7.68 -1.08 -6.26
CA LYS A 224 8.90 -1.40 -6.99
C LYS A 224 9.03 -2.92 -7.01
N ASN A 225 9.29 -3.48 -8.19
CA ASN A 225 9.91 -4.80 -8.27
C ASN A 225 11.35 -4.69 -7.77
N ILE A 226 11.50 -4.62 -6.44
CA ILE A 226 12.78 -4.53 -5.76
C ILE A 226 13.66 -5.71 -6.20
N ILE A 227 13.05 -6.90 -6.33
CA ILE A 227 13.73 -8.15 -6.68
C ILE A 227 14.44 -8.05 -8.04
N ASN A 228 13.76 -7.60 -9.11
CA ASN A 228 14.39 -7.60 -10.45
C ASN A 228 15.39 -6.46 -10.68
N SER A 229 15.19 -5.30 -10.02
CA SER A 229 16.03 -4.12 -10.27
C SER A 229 17.31 -4.08 -9.43
N ILE A 230 17.28 -4.70 -8.24
CA ILE A 230 18.45 -4.80 -7.36
C ILE A 230 19.30 -6.02 -7.75
N ASP A 231 18.73 -7.17 -8.09
CA ASP A 231 19.53 -8.35 -8.49
C ASP A 231 20.28 -8.14 -9.81
N LEU A 232 19.67 -7.50 -10.81
CA LEU A 232 20.34 -7.18 -12.08
C LEU A 232 21.45 -6.14 -11.92
N LYS A 233 21.36 -5.26 -10.91
CA LYS A 233 22.36 -4.21 -10.66
C LYS A 233 23.45 -4.68 -9.68
N ILE A 234 23.13 -5.38 -8.60
CA ILE A 234 24.11 -5.96 -7.67
C ILE A 234 25.00 -6.99 -8.38
N LYS A 235 24.47 -7.76 -9.33
CA LYS A 235 25.26 -8.70 -10.14
C LYS A 235 26.30 -7.97 -11.01
N SER A 236 25.97 -6.76 -11.50
CA SER A 236 26.92 -5.88 -12.22
C SER A 236 27.94 -5.21 -11.30
N TYR A 237 27.65 -5.02 -10.00
CA TYR A 237 28.54 -4.33 -9.06
C TYR A 237 29.46 -5.28 -8.26
N LYS A 238 29.05 -6.54 -8.04
CA LYS A 238 29.91 -7.58 -7.41
C LYS A 238 31.21 -7.80 -8.19
N ASP A 239 31.17 -7.68 -9.52
CA ASP A 239 32.36 -7.81 -10.37
C ASP A 239 33.37 -6.64 -10.18
N THR A 240 32.92 -5.51 -9.61
CA THR A 240 33.76 -4.32 -9.35
C THR A 240 34.25 -4.26 -7.90
N ILE A 241 33.45 -4.76 -6.94
CA ILE A 241 33.75 -4.67 -5.49
C ILE A 241 34.76 -5.72 -5.01
N ASN A 242 34.96 -6.82 -5.74
CA ASN A 242 35.97 -7.86 -5.43
C ASN A 242 37.45 -7.39 -5.52
N ARG A 243 37.72 -6.08 -5.60
CA ARG A 243 39.06 -5.47 -5.61
C ARG A 243 39.37 -4.59 -4.39
N ILE A 244 38.49 -4.54 -3.38
CA ILE A 244 38.70 -3.73 -2.17
C ILE A 244 38.79 -4.67 -0.95
N PRO A 245 39.87 -4.62 -0.14
CA PRO A 245 39.93 -5.35 1.12
C PRO A 245 39.09 -4.61 2.17
N CYS A 246 37.98 -5.19 2.60
CA CYS A 246 37.22 -4.71 3.76
C CYS A 246 37.30 -5.74 4.88
N ASN A 247 37.90 -5.35 6.01
CA ASN A 247 37.88 -6.08 7.26
C ASN A 247 36.54 -5.85 8.00
N ASP A 248 36.03 -6.95 8.57
CA ASP A 248 35.24 -7.06 9.79
C ASP A 248 34.08 -6.07 10.01
N TRP A 249 32.96 -6.25 9.29
CA TRP A 249 31.64 -6.03 9.90
C TRP A 249 30.42 -6.67 9.22
N PHE A 250 30.61 -7.56 8.25
CA PHE A 250 29.52 -8.19 7.50
C PHE A 250 29.39 -9.67 7.84
N ASP A 251 28.82 -10.02 9.00
CA ASP A 251 28.59 -11.43 9.36
C ASP A 251 27.29 -11.72 10.12
N SER A 252 26.22 -10.96 9.86
CA SER A 252 24.89 -11.27 10.46
C SER A 252 23.74 -11.49 9.48
N TYR A 253 23.99 -11.47 8.16
CA TYR A 253 22.98 -11.88 7.17
C TYR A 253 23.61 -12.69 6.04
N SER A 254 24.06 -13.90 6.37
CA SER A 254 24.19 -14.98 5.41
C SER A 254 23.51 -16.23 5.98
N LEU A 255 22.48 -16.71 5.28
CA LEU A 255 21.93 -18.06 5.44
C LEU A 255 23.03 -19.05 5.03
N SER A 256 23.96 -19.35 5.95
CA SER A 256 24.87 -20.48 5.78
C SER A 256 24.16 -21.74 6.26
N TYR A 257 23.90 -22.65 5.33
CA TYR A 257 23.73 -24.07 5.62
C TYR A 257 24.93 -24.54 6.44
N ASN A 258 24.79 -24.63 7.76
CA ASN A 258 25.75 -25.33 8.61
C ASN A 258 25.19 -26.70 8.97
N TYR A 259 25.61 -27.66 8.16
CA TYR A 259 25.39 -29.08 8.30
C TYR A 259 26.21 -29.59 9.50
N ASN A 260 25.59 -29.72 10.66
CA ASN A 260 26.22 -30.35 11.81
C ASN A 260 25.87 -31.84 11.84
N SER A 261 26.77 -32.66 11.32
CA SER A 261 26.67 -34.12 11.30
C SER A 261 26.91 -34.70 12.70
N SER A 262 25.88 -34.82 13.53
CA SER A 262 25.80 -35.84 14.59
C SER A 262 24.48 -35.77 15.38
N LYS A 263 23.37 -36.16 14.76
CA LYS A 263 22.27 -36.91 15.40
C LYS A 263 21.21 -37.21 14.34
N LYS A 264 20.96 -38.49 14.12
CA LYS A 264 19.86 -38.99 13.28
C LYS A 264 18.56 -38.79 14.07
N GLU A 265 17.89 -37.66 13.86
CA GLU A 265 16.45 -37.57 14.13
C GLU A 265 15.71 -37.25 12.84
N LYS A 266 14.69 -38.08 12.59
CA LYS A 266 13.93 -38.18 11.35
C LYS A 266 12.87 -37.07 11.37
N ILE A 267 13.17 -35.92 10.78
CA ILE A 267 12.20 -34.82 10.65
C ILE A 267 11.29 -35.09 9.45
N ILE A 268 9.98 -35.18 9.72
CA ILE A 268 8.92 -35.30 8.72
C ILE A 268 8.70 -33.90 8.10
N PRO A 269 8.76 -33.74 6.76
CA PRO A 269 8.60 -32.43 6.14
C PRO A 269 7.12 -32.01 6.14
N ILE A 270 6.80 -30.93 6.84
CA ILE A 270 5.55 -30.20 6.66
C ILE A 270 5.67 -29.40 5.35
N LYS A 271 4.98 -29.85 4.30
CA LYS A 271 4.84 -29.08 3.05
C LYS A 271 3.92 -27.89 3.32
N TYR A 272 4.48 -26.70 3.45
CA TYR A 272 3.73 -25.47 3.26
C TYR A 272 3.57 -25.22 1.75
N TYR A 273 2.34 -25.28 1.28
CA TYR A 273 1.98 -24.85 -0.07
C TYR A 273 2.04 -23.31 -0.10
N HIS A 274 3.10 -22.76 -0.70
CA HIS A 274 3.11 -21.35 -1.11
C HIS A 274 2.15 -21.20 -2.29
N VAL A 275 0.97 -20.63 -2.04
CA VAL A 275 0.12 -20.12 -3.11
C VAL A 275 0.81 -18.88 -3.68
N PRO A 276 1.05 -18.78 -4.99
CA PRO A 276 1.70 -17.62 -5.58
C PRO A 276 0.78 -16.40 -5.48
N PHE A 277 1.17 -15.40 -4.68
CA PHE A 277 0.48 -14.11 -4.63
C PHE A 277 0.49 -13.47 -6.02
N LYS A 278 -0.71 -13.13 -6.52
CA LYS A 278 -0.87 -12.35 -7.74
C LYS A 278 -0.28 -10.96 -7.48
N LYS A 279 0.47 -10.47 -8.44
CA LYS A 279 1.25 -9.25 -8.31
C LYS A 279 0.32 -8.03 -8.40
N LEU A 280 0.17 -7.29 -7.31
CA LEU A 280 -0.54 -6.01 -7.34
C LEU A 280 0.34 -4.97 -8.05
N ASP A 281 -0.12 -4.48 -9.20
CA ASP A 281 0.62 -3.45 -9.96
C ASP A 281 0.44 -2.04 -9.39
N LYS A 282 -0.50 -1.86 -8.45
CA LYS A 282 -1.00 -0.55 -7.98
C LYS A 282 -1.52 -0.67 -6.54
N ILE A 283 -1.01 0.16 -5.62
CA ILE A 283 -1.45 0.21 -4.22
C ILE A 283 -1.82 1.66 -3.86
N SER A 284 -2.97 1.85 -3.21
CA SER A 284 -3.43 3.15 -2.70
C SER A 284 -3.56 3.12 -1.17
N PRO A 285 -3.58 4.27 -0.47
CA PRO A 285 -3.75 4.30 0.99
C PRO A 285 -5.07 3.65 1.44
N ILE A 286 -6.17 3.89 0.71
CA ILE A 286 -7.46 3.26 1.03
C ILE A 286 -7.40 1.75 0.85
N TYR A 287 -6.63 1.28 -0.14
CA TYR A 287 -6.47 -0.14 -0.39
C TYR A 287 -5.74 -0.82 0.73
N SER A 288 -4.59 -0.28 1.14
CA SER A 288 -3.86 -0.83 2.28
C SER A 288 -4.72 -0.81 3.55
N ALA A 289 -5.57 0.21 3.73
CA ALA A 289 -6.44 0.30 4.92
C ALA A 289 -7.49 -0.81 4.93
N LEU A 290 -8.22 -0.98 3.82
CA LEU A 290 -9.25 -2.01 3.70
C LEU A 290 -8.65 -3.42 3.65
N HIS A 291 -7.55 -3.63 2.92
CA HIS A 291 -6.82 -4.90 2.91
C HIS A 291 -6.42 -5.36 4.33
N ASN A 292 -6.10 -4.43 5.22
CA ASN A 292 -5.77 -4.71 6.63
C ASN A 292 -6.97 -4.66 7.59
N ASN A 293 -8.21 -4.57 7.08
CA ASN A 293 -9.45 -4.41 7.85
C ASN A 293 -9.41 -3.23 8.85
N ASN A 294 -8.73 -2.13 8.47
CA ASN A 294 -8.59 -0.94 9.31
C ASN A 294 -9.61 0.14 8.91
N ILE A 295 -10.87 -0.10 9.28
CA ILE A 295 -12.02 0.75 8.95
C ILE A 295 -11.90 2.16 9.53
N GLU A 296 -11.25 2.31 10.69
CA GLU A 296 -11.01 3.63 11.29
C GLU A 296 -10.14 4.50 10.37
N ILE A 297 -9.03 3.95 9.87
CA ILE A 297 -8.16 4.66 8.92
C ILE A 297 -8.86 4.86 7.57
N ALA A 298 -9.65 3.89 7.11
CA ALA A 298 -10.43 4.05 5.88
C ALA A 298 -11.42 5.24 6.00
N ASN A 299 -12.14 5.36 7.12
CA ASN A 299 -13.00 6.51 7.41
C ASN A 299 -12.23 7.82 7.44
N LEU A 300 -11.10 7.85 8.13
CA LEU A 300 -10.25 9.04 8.20
C LEU A 300 -9.78 9.50 6.81
N LEU A 301 -9.37 8.58 5.94
CA LEU A 301 -8.97 8.91 4.57
C LEU A 301 -10.15 9.55 3.80
N PHE A 302 -11.38 9.05 3.98
CA PHE A 302 -12.60 9.63 3.41
C PHE A 302 -12.88 11.04 3.92
N GLU A 303 -12.82 11.25 5.23
CA GLU A 303 -13.01 12.56 5.86
C GLU A 303 -11.99 13.58 5.36
N LYS A 304 -10.77 13.12 5.07
CA LYS A 304 -9.70 13.93 4.49
C LYS A 304 -9.80 14.10 2.97
N GLY A 305 -10.92 13.71 2.37
CA GLY A 305 -11.24 13.99 0.97
C GLY A 305 -10.78 12.92 -0.01
N TYR A 306 -10.50 11.70 0.43
CA TYR A 306 -10.38 10.57 -0.48
C TYR A 306 -11.65 10.47 -1.34
N LYS A 307 -11.46 10.45 -2.65
CA LYS A 307 -12.53 10.21 -3.62
C LYS A 307 -12.17 8.99 -4.43
N PHE A 308 -12.99 8.00 -4.23
CA PHE A 308 -13.15 6.85 -5.08
C PHE A 308 -13.26 7.23 -6.58
N LYS A 309 -12.46 6.60 -7.45
CA LYS A 309 -12.51 6.83 -8.91
C LYS A 309 -13.32 5.74 -9.61
N LYS A 310 -14.02 6.13 -10.67
CA LYS A 310 -14.94 5.25 -11.44
C LYS A 310 -14.26 4.01 -12.01
N ASP A 311 -12.97 4.10 -12.31
CA ASP A 311 -12.15 3.05 -12.94
C ASP A 311 -11.09 2.48 -11.97
N ASP A 312 -11.30 2.61 -10.66
CA ASP A 312 -10.38 2.01 -9.70
C ASP A 312 -10.52 0.48 -9.75
N ASP A 313 -9.54 -0.20 -10.38
CA ASP A 313 -9.30 -1.65 -10.29
C ASP A 313 -9.24 -2.16 -8.83
N PHE A 314 -9.16 -1.23 -7.89
CA PHE A 314 -9.27 -1.38 -6.45
C PHE A 314 -10.23 -2.47 -5.98
N ILE A 315 -11.51 -2.42 -6.38
CA ILE A 315 -12.50 -3.41 -5.92
C ILE A 315 -12.19 -4.81 -6.45
N ASN A 316 -11.79 -4.89 -7.73
CA ASN A 316 -11.39 -6.16 -8.32
C ASN A 316 -10.16 -6.75 -7.61
N ASN A 317 -9.25 -5.90 -7.15
CA ASN A 317 -8.05 -6.32 -6.42
C ASN A 317 -8.33 -6.71 -4.96
N LEU A 318 -9.29 -6.06 -4.29
CA LEU A 318 -9.73 -6.48 -2.95
C LEU A 318 -10.38 -7.88 -2.97
N TYR A 319 -11.07 -8.19 -4.07
CA TYR A 319 -11.77 -9.46 -4.28
C TYR A 319 -10.80 -10.66 -4.40
N ASP A 320 -9.72 -10.51 -5.17
CA ASP A 320 -8.77 -11.60 -5.44
C ASP A 320 -8.00 -12.08 -4.18
N GLU A 321 -8.03 -11.33 -3.07
CA GLU A 321 -7.14 -11.53 -1.92
C GLU A 321 -7.80 -11.99 -0.62
N GLN A 322 -9.09 -12.39 -0.62
CA GLN A 322 -9.83 -12.75 0.61
C GLN A 322 -9.88 -11.60 1.65
N CYS A 323 -9.74 -10.35 1.20
CA CYS A 323 -9.69 -9.18 2.08
C CYS A 323 -11.05 -8.50 2.28
N LEU A 324 -12.11 -8.97 1.63
CA LEU A 324 -13.47 -8.51 1.91
C LEU A 324 -13.97 -9.14 3.21
N THR A 325 -13.97 -8.34 4.27
CA THR A 325 -14.70 -8.61 5.50
C THR A 325 -16.07 -7.92 5.45
N ASN A 326 -17.02 -8.37 6.28
CA ASN A 326 -18.27 -7.66 6.55
C ASN A 326 -18.06 -6.16 6.82
N ASP A 327 -17.06 -5.81 7.63
CA ASP A 327 -16.80 -4.41 8.00
C ASP A 327 -16.32 -3.59 6.80
N ASN A 328 -15.45 -4.17 5.96
CA ASN A 328 -14.99 -3.53 4.73
C ASN A 328 -16.14 -3.32 3.74
N LEU A 329 -17.03 -4.31 3.62
CA LEU A 329 -18.20 -4.25 2.76
C LEU A 329 -19.18 -3.17 3.23
N ASN A 330 -19.52 -3.16 4.52
CA ASN A 330 -20.38 -2.16 5.13
C ASN A 330 -19.79 -0.76 4.94
N PHE A 331 -18.49 -0.60 5.16
CA PHE A 331 -17.81 0.67 4.89
C PHE A 331 -17.96 1.13 3.43
N ILE A 332 -17.75 0.23 2.47
CA ILE A 332 -17.87 0.52 1.04
C ILE A 332 -19.32 0.92 0.67
N LEU A 333 -20.31 0.21 1.20
CA LEU A 333 -21.74 0.47 0.98
C LEU A 333 -22.17 1.81 1.62
N ASP A 334 -21.78 2.05 2.87
CA ASP A 334 -22.14 3.25 3.65
C ASP A 334 -21.61 4.55 3.04
N LYS A 335 -20.40 4.52 2.47
CA LYS A 335 -19.84 5.68 1.75
C LYS A 335 -20.48 5.91 0.39
N ASN A 336 -21.55 5.17 0.09
CA ASN A 336 -22.41 5.32 -1.08
C ASN A 336 -21.59 5.27 -2.37
N PHE A 337 -20.56 4.40 -2.39
CA PHE A 337 -19.54 4.38 -3.42
C PHE A 337 -20.15 4.08 -4.80
N TYR A 338 -21.27 3.36 -4.89
CA TYR A 338 -21.87 3.06 -6.17
C TYR A 338 -23.39 2.89 -6.17
N LYS A 339 -24.03 3.49 -7.20
CA LYS A 339 -24.91 2.72 -8.09
C LYS A 339 -24.09 1.55 -8.63
N VAL A 340 -24.08 0.43 -7.93
CA VAL A 340 -23.19 -0.70 -8.26
C VAL A 340 -23.43 -1.07 -9.72
N LYS A 341 -22.37 -1.13 -10.53
CA LYS A 341 -22.48 -1.88 -11.79
C LYS A 341 -22.70 -3.32 -11.37
N ASP A 342 -23.89 -3.86 -11.65
CA ASP A 342 -24.33 -5.19 -11.22
C ASP A 342 -23.25 -6.27 -11.46
N SER A 343 -22.46 -6.15 -12.53
CA SER A 343 -21.28 -6.97 -12.85
C SER A 343 -20.26 -7.21 -11.71
N ILE A 344 -20.12 -6.29 -10.74
CA ILE A 344 -19.19 -6.43 -9.60
C ILE A 344 -19.83 -7.26 -8.48
N ILE A 345 -21.11 -7.02 -8.18
CA ILE A 345 -21.90 -7.84 -7.26
C ILE A 345 -21.96 -9.29 -7.75
N TYR A 346 -22.08 -9.51 -9.07
CA TYR A 346 -22.10 -10.87 -9.62
C TYR A 346 -20.81 -11.65 -9.39
N LYS A 347 -19.64 -11.03 -9.59
CA LYS A 347 -18.37 -11.68 -9.25
C LYS A 347 -18.29 -12.05 -7.77
N TRP A 348 -18.90 -11.27 -6.88
CA TRP A 348 -18.95 -11.54 -5.44
C TRP A 348 -19.89 -12.71 -5.09
N ILE A 349 -20.98 -12.90 -5.84
CA ILE A 349 -21.97 -13.96 -5.61
C ILE A 349 -21.46 -15.34 -6.10
N GLU A 350 -20.59 -15.40 -7.12
CA GLU A 350 -20.18 -16.66 -7.75
C GLU A 350 -19.07 -17.44 -7.04
N THR A 351 -18.37 -16.89 -6.05
CA THR A 351 -17.21 -17.55 -5.44
C THR A 351 -17.61 -18.69 -4.47
N PRO A 352 -17.25 -19.96 -4.75
CA PRO A 352 -17.67 -21.12 -3.93
C PRO A 352 -16.99 -21.22 -2.56
N GLU A 353 -15.86 -20.53 -2.36
CA GLU A 353 -15.02 -20.60 -1.16
C GLU A 353 -15.56 -19.77 0.02
N LEU A 354 -16.60 -18.95 -0.20
CA LEU A 354 -17.29 -18.14 0.80
C LEU A 354 -18.49 -18.86 1.46
N LYS A 355 -18.55 -20.19 1.40
CA LYS A 355 -19.70 -20.99 1.89
C LYS A 355 -19.94 -20.91 3.41
N SER A 356 -18.94 -20.51 4.21
CA SER A 356 -19.11 -20.21 5.64
C SER A 356 -19.70 -18.83 5.91
N ILE A 357 -19.99 -18.08 4.86
CA ILE A 357 -20.46 -16.70 4.93
C ILE A 357 -21.82 -16.59 4.23
N ILE A 358 -22.77 -17.36 4.77
CA ILE A 358 -24.19 -17.22 4.42
C ILE A 358 -24.70 -15.83 4.84
N ASP A 359 -24.15 -15.28 5.92
CA ASP A 359 -24.51 -13.96 6.48
C ASP A 359 -24.14 -12.77 5.56
N GLU A 360 -23.06 -12.84 4.76
CA GLU A 360 -22.66 -11.76 3.83
C GLU A 360 -23.56 -11.74 2.59
N ARG A 361 -23.92 -12.92 2.06
CA ARG A 361 -24.89 -13.03 0.96
C ARG A 361 -26.26 -12.57 1.42
N GLU A 362 -26.66 -12.95 2.62
CA GLU A 362 -27.92 -12.52 3.22
C GLU A 362 -27.91 -11.00 3.47
N SER A 363 -26.82 -10.40 3.93
CA SER A 363 -26.69 -8.95 4.15
C SER A 363 -26.69 -8.16 2.84
N LEU A 364 -26.00 -8.64 1.80
CA LEU A 364 -25.98 -8.02 0.48
C LEU A 364 -27.34 -8.14 -0.22
N ILE A 365 -27.99 -9.31 -0.13
CA ILE A 365 -29.33 -9.53 -0.67
C ILE A 365 -30.35 -8.71 0.13
N LYS A 366 -30.26 -8.67 1.47
CA LYS A 366 -31.06 -7.77 2.31
C LYS A 366 -30.82 -6.32 1.93
N TYR A 367 -29.58 -5.90 1.65
CA TYR A 367 -29.26 -4.55 1.18
C TYR A 367 -29.98 -4.26 -0.15
N CYS A 368 -29.77 -5.09 -1.18
CA CYS A 368 -30.43 -4.97 -2.50
C CYS A 368 -31.97 -5.00 -2.41
N ILE A 369 -32.50 -5.71 -1.42
CA ILE A 369 -33.94 -5.84 -1.15
C ILE A 369 -34.46 -4.70 -0.22
N SER A 370 -33.60 -4.02 0.53
CA SER A 370 -33.94 -2.95 1.50
C SER A 370 -33.78 -1.55 0.92
N SER A 371 -32.93 -1.37 -0.09
CA SER A 371 -32.96 -0.21 -0.96
C SER A 371 -34.33 -0.13 -1.64
N ASP A 372 -34.90 1.06 -1.68
CA ASP A 372 -36.29 1.34 -2.05
C ASP A 372 -36.70 0.60 -3.34
N VAL A 373 -37.87 -0.05 -3.36
CA VAL A 373 -38.34 -0.93 -4.46
C VAL A 373 -38.35 -0.20 -5.81
N ASN A 374 -38.39 1.13 -5.80
CA ASN A 374 -38.31 1.99 -6.97
C ASN A 374 -36.95 1.96 -7.70
N ASP A 375 -35.86 1.56 -7.04
CA ASP A 375 -34.53 1.40 -7.63
C ASP A 375 -34.33 0.04 -8.33
N LEU A 376 -35.27 -0.90 -8.16
CA LEU A 376 -35.27 -2.17 -8.90
C LEU A 376 -35.70 -2.01 -10.37
N ASN A 377 -35.96 -0.79 -10.87
CA ASN A 377 -36.27 -0.53 -12.28
C ASN A 377 -35.07 -0.66 -13.24
N ASN A 378 -33.88 -1.01 -12.74
CA ASN A 378 -32.74 -1.33 -13.60
C ASN A 378 -32.94 -2.71 -14.28
N GLU A 379 -32.97 -2.71 -15.62
CA GLU A 379 -33.09 -3.92 -16.46
C GLU A 379 -31.94 -4.92 -16.24
N SER A 380 -30.76 -4.46 -15.82
CA SER A 380 -29.54 -5.26 -15.69
C SER A 380 -29.55 -6.28 -14.54
N LEU A 381 -30.33 -6.05 -13.48
CA LEU A 381 -30.35 -6.95 -12.31
C LEU A 381 -30.91 -8.35 -12.63
N ASN A 382 -31.79 -8.48 -13.64
CA ASN A 382 -32.59 -9.70 -13.84
C ASN A 382 -32.05 -10.67 -14.91
N ASP A 383 -31.16 -10.24 -15.81
CA ASP A 383 -30.51 -11.16 -16.77
C ASP A 383 -29.26 -11.81 -16.19
N GLU A 384 -28.59 -11.14 -15.26
CA GLU A 384 -27.31 -11.58 -14.72
C GLU A 384 -27.42 -12.26 -13.32
N THR A 385 -28.52 -12.09 -12.55
CA THR A 385 -28.70 -12.80 -11.25
C THR A 385 -29.04 -14.26 -11.39
N ASN A 386 -29.79 -14.67 -12.41
CA ASN A 386 -30.27 -16.03 -12.50
C ASN A 386 -29.32 -16.86 -13.36
N ASN A 387 -28.55 -17.74 -12.72
CA ASN A 387 -27.70 -18.72 -13.38
C ASN A 387 -28.17 -20.14 -13.05
N GLU A 388 -27.49 -21.17 -13.55
CA GLU A 388 -27.89 -22.57 -13.35
C GLU A 388 -27.95 -22.99 -11.87
N ASN A 389 -27.25 -22.25 -10.98
CA ASN A 389 -27.05 -22.59 -9.58
C ASN A 389 -27.72 -21.60 -8.59
N PHE A 390 -28.25 -20.46 -9.06
CA PHE A 390 -28.86 -19.45 -8.21
C PHE A 390 -30.05 -18.78 -8.91
N ASP A 391 -31.17 -18.67 -8.18
CA ASP A 391 -32.36 -17.96 -8.63
C ASP A 391 -32.89 -17.09 -7.49
N ILE A 392 -33.02 -15.79 -7.77
CA ILE A 392 -33.39 -14.78 -6.77
C ILE A 392 -34.80 -14.99 -6.22
N LEU A 393 -35.73 -15.52 -7.02
CA LEU A 393 -37.10 -15.78 -6.59
C LEU A 393 -37.13 -16.96 -5.61
N ILE A 394 -36.47 -18.07 -5.95
CA ILE A 394 -36.35 -19.23 -5.07
C ILE A 394 -35.67 -18.83 -3.75
N TYR A 395 -34.57 -18.08 -3.83
CA TYR A 395 -33.86 -17.62 -2.64
C TYR A 395 -34.76 -16.73 -1.74
N ALA A 396 -35.47 -15.77 -2.32
CA ALA A 396 -36.35 -14.88 -1.55
C ALA A 396 -37.50 -15.64 -0.86
N ILE A 397 -38.07 -16.63 -1.55
CA ILE A 397 -39.09 -17.51 -1.00
C ILE A 397 -38.57 -18.24 0.25
N GLU A 398 -37.37 -18.82 0.19
CA GLU A 398 -36.81 -19.68 1.23
C GLU A 398 -36.18 -18.93 2.43
N ASN A 399 -35.84 -17.64 2.29
CA ASN A 399 -35.09 -16.89 3.32
C ASN A 399 -35.91 -15.81 4.03
N TYR A 400 -37.17 -16.11 4.39
CA TYR A 400 -38.04 -15.23 5.19
C TYR A 400 -38.21 -13.79 4.65
N ILE A 401 -38.01 -13.56 3.35
CA ILE A 401 -38.31 -12.27 2.73
C ILE A 401 -39.83 -12.04 2.78
N SER A 402 -40.25 -10.79 3.02
CA SER A 402 -41.67 -10.43 3.10
C SER A 402 -42.39 -10.65 1.78
N ASP A 403 -43.67 -10.99 1.85
CA ASP A 403 -44.46 -11.38 0.67
C ASP A 403 -44.55 -10.24 -0.35
N ASP A 404 -44.72 -8.99 0.08
CA ASP A 404 -44.74 -7.82 -0.82
C ASP A 404 -43.49 -7.73 -1.72
N LYS A 405 -42.32 -8.08 -1.15
CA LYS A 405 -41.04 -8.06 -1.88
C LYS A 405 -40.93 -9.25 -2.83
N ILE A 406 -41.41 -10.42 -2.43
CA ILE A 406 -41.50 -11.59 -3.31
C ILE A 406 -42.45 -11.31 -4.48
N ILE A 407 -43.60 -10.69 -4.22
CA ILE A 407 -44.57 -10.29 -5.24
C ILE A 407 -43.95 -9.30 -6.23
N ALA A 408 -43.15 -8.33 -5.75
CA ALA A 408 -42.43 -7.41 -6.62
C ALA A 408 -41.43 -8.13 -7.53
N ILE A 409 -40.66 -9.10 -7.00
CA ILE A 409 -39.75 -9.94 -7.78
C ILE A 409 -40.54 -10.73 -8.84
N ILE A 410 -41.63 -11.41 -8.44
CA ILE A 410 -42.50 -12.20 -9.34
C ILE A 410 -43.02 -11.34 -10.48
N ASN A 411 -43.60 -10.19 -10.18
CA ASN A 411 -44.17 -9.30 -11.19
C ASN A 411 -43.10 -8.87 -12.19
N LYS A 412 -41.93 -8.42 -11.72
CA LYS A 412 -40.84 -8.00 -12.60
C LYS A 412 -40.37 -9.16 -13.50
N TYR A 413 -40.14 -10.35 -12.93
CA TYR A 413 -39.68 -11.52 -13.68
C TYR A 413 -40.69 -12.04 -14.71
N TYR A 414 -41.96 -12.09 -14.32
CA TYR A 414 -43.02 -12.67 -15.13
C TYR A 414 -43.40 -11.77 -16.31
N TYR A 415 -43.52 -10.46 -16.08
CA TYR A 415 -43.93 -9.52 -17.12
C TYR A 415 -42.83 -9.23 -18.15
N ASP A 416 -41.57 -9.11 -17.73
CA ASP A 416 -40.50 -8.68 -18.65
C ASP A 416 -40.05 -9.80 -19.59
N LYS A 417 -40.10 -11.08 -19.17
CA LYS A 417 -39.39 -12.15 -19.90
C LYS A 417 -40.27 -13.27 -20.43
N LYS A 418 -41.56 -13.31 -20.09
CA LYS A 418 -42.46 -14.45 -20.40
C LYS A 418 -41.79 -15.80 -20.07
N LYS A 419 -40.91 -15.83 -19.07
CA LYS A 419 -40.25 -17.07 -18.64
C LYS A 419 -41.31 -17.92 -17.95
N SER A 420 -41.36 -19.18 -18.34
CA SER A 420 -42.15 -20.18 -17.64
C SER A 420 -41.74 -20.20 -16.17
N LEU A 421 -42.70 -20.20 -15.24
CA LEU A 421 -42.46 -20.45 -13.81
C LEU A 421 -42.12 -21.93 -13.54
N ASN A 422 -42.20 -22.76 -14.57
CA ASN A 422 -41.93 -24.19 -14.56
C ASN A 422 -40.47 -24.45 -14.92
N TYR A 423 -39.58 -23.98 -14.06
CA TYR A 423 -38.14 -24.21 -14.16
C TYR A 423 -37.60 -24.72 -12.83
N HIS A 424 -36.41 -25.32 -12.90
CA HIS A 424 -35.68 -25.73 -11.72
C HIS A 424 -34.26 -25.18 -11.76
N ILE A 425 -33.72 -24.90 -10.58
CA ILE A 425 -32.27 -24.71 -10.41
C ILE A 425 -31.66 -25.99 -9.85
N LYS A 426 -30.47 -26.34 -10.32
CA LYS A 426 -29.70 -27.46 -9.78
C LYS A 426 -28.78 -26.91 -8.71
N TYR A 427 -29.04 -27.24 -7.46
CA TYR A 427 -28.17 -26.85 -6.37
C TYR A 427 -27.27 -28.00 -5.95
N VAL A 428 -25.95 -27.77 -5.95
CA VAL A 428 -24.97 -28.77 -5.53
C VAL A 428 -24.81 -28.70 -4.01
N ASN A 429 -25.44 -29.64 -3.32
CA ASN A 429 -25.24 -29.87 -1.90
C ASN A 429 -24.05 -30.82 -1.71
N ASN A 430 -22.90 -30.23 -1.38
CA ASN A 430 -21.74 -30.96 -0.89
C ASN A 430 -22.02 -31.42 0.54
N ILE A 431 -22.39 -32.68 0.70
CA ILE A 431 -22.53 -33.30 2.01
C ILE A 431 -21.23 -34.04 2.31
N TYR A 432 -20.55 -33.64 3.38
CA TYR A 432 -19.41 -34.36 3.92
C TYR A 432 -19.93 -35.42 4.89
N SER A 433 -19.92 -36.68 4.46
CA SER A 433 -20.18 -37.83 5.33
C SER A 433 -19.03 -38.82 5.19
N ASP A 434 -18.49 -39.28 6.33
CA ASP A 434 -17.48 -40.35 6.40
C ASP A 434 -16.25 -40.15 5.50
N ASN A 435 -15.67 -38.94 5.47
CA ASN A 435 -14.51 -38.58 4.64
C ASN A 435 -14.71 -38.75 3.12
N LYS A 436 -15.94 -38.89 2.64
CA LYS A 436 -16.27 -38.95 1.22
C LYS A 436 -17.11 -37.73 0.82
N TYR A 437 -16.72 -37.08 -0.26
CA TYR A 437 -17.54 -36.07 -0.91
C TYR A 437 -18.72 -36.76 -1.58
N ILE A 438 -19.94 -36.53 -1.07
CA ILE A 438 -21.17 -36.92 -1.75
C ILE A 438 -21.77 -35.64 -2.33
N PHE A 439 -21.80 -35.58 -3.67
CA PHE A 439 -22.54 -34.55 -4.38
C PHE A 439 -24.01 -34.98 -4.42
N SER A 440 -24.86 -34.29 -3.66
CA SER A 440 -26.32 -34.40 -3.83
C SER A 440 -26.79 -33.20 -4.64
N TYR A 441 -27.53 -33.46 -5.72
CA TYR A 441 -28.17 -32.41 -6.51
C TYR A 441 -29.59 -32.26 -5.99
N ASN A 442 -29.90 -31.12 -5.38
CA ASN A 442 -31.26 -30.77 -5.03
C ASN A 442 -31.80 -29.86 -6.12
N GLU A 443 -32.90 -30.26 -6.74
CA GLU A 443 -33.61 -29.43 -7.70
C GLU A 443 -34.67 -28.62 -6.96
N LYS A 444 -34.70 -27.31 -7.20
CA LYS A 444 -35.65 -26.39 -6.56
C LYS A 444 -36.51 -25.71 -7.60
N VAL A 445 -37.80 -25.63 -7.32
CA VAL A 445 -38.83 -25.01 -8.15
C VAL A 445 -39.50 -23.93 -7.32
N PRO A 446 -39.75 -22.72 -7.85
CA PRO A 446 -40.34 -21.63 -7.06
C PRO A 446 -41.64 -22.03 -6.34
N LEU A 447 -42.52 -22.76 -7.04
CA LEU A 447 -43.78 -23.23 -6.47
C LEU A 447 -43.56 -24.20 -5.31
N PHE A 448 -42.64 -25.16 -5.45
CA PHE A 448 -42.36 -26.14 -4.41
C PHE A 448 -41.68 -25.49 -3.21
N SER A 449 -40.73 -24.59 -3.43
CA SER A 449 -40.11 -23.80 -2.37
C SER A 449 -41.14 -22.98 -1.59
N ALA A 450 -42.15 -22.39 -2.27
CA ALA A 450 -43.20 -21.63 -1.59
C ALA A 450 -44.07 -22.52 -0.70
N ILE A 451 -44.49 -23.69 -1.22
CA ILE A 451 -45.29 -24.66 -0.47
C ILE A 451 -44.52 -25.23 0.72
N MET A 452 -43.26 -25.64 0.52
CA MET A 452 -42.42 -26.22 1.57
C MET A 452 -42.14 -25.24 2.72
N ASN A 453 -42.11 -23.93 2.44
CA ASN A 453 -41.92 -22.89 3.45
C ASN A 453 -43.23 -22.29 3.98
N GLY A 454 -44.39 -22.87 3.65
CA GLY A 454 -45.69 -22.42 4.13
C GLY A 454 -46.13 -21.05 3.59
N LYS A 455 -45.55 -20.56 2.49
CA LYS A 455 -45.91 -19.29 1.84
C LYS A 455 -47.06 -19.49 0.86
N TYR A 456 -48.24 -19.77 1.39
CA TYR A 456 -49.40 -20.18 0.60
C TYR A 456 -49.94 -19.06 -0.31
N GLU A 457 -49.93 -17.78 0.10
CA GLU A 457 -50.35 -16.69 -0.79
C GLU A 457 -49.41 -16.57 -2.01
N ILE A 458 -48.11 -16.80 -1.82
CA ILE A 458 -47.12 -16.81 -2.90
C ILE A 458 -47.35 -18.02 -3.81
N ALA A 459 -47.61 -19.20 -3.25
CA ALA A 459 -47.91 -20.40 -4.05
C ALA A 459 -49.17 -20.19 -4.92
N ASP A 460 -50.25 -19.64 -4.34
CA ASP A 460 -51.47 -19.28 -5.06
C ASP A 460 -51.20 -18.30 -6.18
N LEU A 461 -50.36 -17.28 -5.93
CA LEU A 461 -49.95 -16.32 -6.96
C LEU A 461 -49.18 -16.99 -8.09
N LEU A 462 -48.20 -17.85 -7.78
CA LEU A 462 -47.43 -18.58 -8.78
C LEU A 462 -48.34 -19.47 -9.65
N ILE A 463 -49.32 -20.16 -9.06
CA ILE A 463 -50.32 -20.96 -9.80
C ILE A 463 -51.18 -20.08 -10.70
N LYS A 464 -51.67 -18.93 -10.21
CA LYS A 464 -52.43 -17.97 -11.03
C LYS A 464 -51.63 -17.44 -12.22
N LEU A 465 -50.32 -17.34 -12.07
CA LEU A 465 -49.37 -16.97 -13.13
C LEU A 465 -48.96 -18.16 -14.01
N GLY A 466 -49.56 -19.34 -13.83
CA GLY A 466 -49.35 -20.50 -14.71
C GLY A 466 -48.19 -21.40 -14.31
N ALA A 467 -47.75 -21.36 -13.04
CA ALA A 467 -46.94 -22.44 -12.50
C ALA A 467 -47.75 -23.75 -12.51
N ASP A 468 -47.16 -24.80 -13.07
CA ASP A 468 -47.71 -26.13 -13.22
C ASP A 468 -47.54 -26.87 -11.89
N ILE A 469 -48.65 -27.15 -11.23
CA ILE A 469 -48.68 -27.91 -9.98
C ILE A 469 -48.16 -29.35 -10.16
N ASN A 470 -48.22 -29.87 -11.39
CA ASN A 470 -47.73 -31.19 -11.75
C ASN A 470 -46.36 -31.12 -12.43
N PHE A 471 -45.59 -30.05 -12.21
CA PHE A 471 -44.27 -29.95 -12.80
C PHE A 471 -43.37 -31.11 -12.33
N VAL A 472 -43.02 -31.99 -13.27
CA VAL A 472 -42.10 -33.11 -13.03
C VAL A 472 -40.74 -32.80 -13.63
N PHE A 473 -39.70 -33.05 -12.85
CA PHE A 473 -38.32 -32.96 -13.33
C PHE A 473 -38.06 -34.05 -14.36
N LYS A 474 -37.69 -33.66 -15.58
CA LYS A 474 -37.10 -34.61 -16.52
C LYS A 474 -35.70 -34.92 -16.05
N LYS A 475 -35.51 -36.07 -15.41
CA LYS A 475 -34.19 -36.59 -15.08
C LYS A 475 -33.43 -36.73 -16.41
N GLU A 476 -32.48 -35.84 -16.65
CA GLU A 476 -31.57 -36.02 -17.78
C GLU A 476 -30.75 -37.27 -17.47
N ASN A 477 -31.15 -38.40 -18.06
CA ASN A 477 -30.32 -39.60 -18.10
C ASN A 477 -29.09 -39.30 -18.95
N LYS A 478 -28.14 -38.53 -18.42
CA LYS A 478 -26.77 -38.50 -18.91
C LYS A 478 -26.18 -39.84 -18.50
N GLY A 479 -26.47 -40.87 -19.29
CA GLY A 479 -25.86 -42.18 -19.14
C GLY A 479 -24.36 -42.00 -19.12
N TYR A 480 -23.76 -42.08 -17.93
CA TYR A 480 -22.39 -42.55 -17.79
C TYR A 480 -22.46 -44.03 -18.20
N ASN A 481 -22.34 -44.27 -19.50
CA ASN A 481 -22.17 -45.60 -20.07
C ASN A 481 -20.79 -46.10 -19.65
N ASP A 482 -20.71 -46.57 -18.40
CA ASP A 482 -19.69 -47.53 -17.98
C ASP A 482 -20.39 -48.88 -17.88
N ASN A 483 -20.48 -49.52 -19.06
CA ASN A 483 -20.71 -50.93 -19.34
C ASN A 483 -21.69 -51.74 -18.46
N ASN A 484 -22.75 -52.21 -19.13
CA ASN A 484 -23.57 -53.38 -18.82
C ASN A 484 -24.36 -53.35 -17.51
N ASP A 485 -25.63 -52.97 -17.60
CA ASP A 485 -26.74 -53.94 -17.50
C ASP A 485 -28.06 -53.22 -17.81
N ASP A 486 -28.91 -53.86 -18.61
CA ASP A 486 -30.26 -53.39 -18.96
C ASP A 486 -31.09 -53.18 -17.68
N VAL A 487 -31.42 -51.92 -17.36
CA VAL A 487 -32.44 -51.61 -16.35
C VAL A 487 -33.47 -50.64 -16.93
N ASP A 488 -34.71 -51.06 -16.74
CA ASP A 488 -35.98 -50.57 -17.26
C ASP A 488 -36.20 -49.05 -17.12
N GLU A 489 -36.82 -48.48 -18.15
CA GLU A 489 -37.19 -47.07 -18.23
C GLU A 489 -38.36 -46.74 -17.28
N ASN A 490 -38.27 -45.56 -16.65
CA ASN A 490 -39.34 -44.82 -15.93
C ASN A 490 -39.51 -45.08 -14.43
N GLU A 491 -38.48 -44.76 -13.64
CA GLU A 491 -38.67 -44.43 -12.22
C GLU A 491 -39.03 -42.93 -12.09
N TYR A 492 -40.33 -42.62 -12.15
CA TYR A 492 -40.87 -41.31 -11.79
C TYR A 492 -40.82 -41.18 -10.26
N ILE A 493 -40.12 -40.16 -9.76
CA ILE A 493 -40.19 -39.79 -8.34
C ILE A 493 -41.49 -39.02 -8.12
N ASP A 494 -42.46 -39.64 -7.47
CA ASP A 494 -43.64 -38.96 -6.91
C ASP A 494 -43.17 -38.05 -5.77
N VAL A 495 -43.03 -36.75 -6.03
CA VAL A 495 -42.61 -35.74 -5.03
C VAL A 495 -43.74 -35.40 -4.04
N LEU A 496 -44.95 -35.96 -4.20
CA LEU A 496 -46.14 -35.62 -3.41
C LEU A 496 -46.69 -36.77 -2.54
N LYS A 497 -45.82 -37.65 -2.01
CA LYS A 497 -46.12 -38.49 -0.85
C LYS A 497 -45.23 -38.09 0.31
#